data_AF-A0A516GKD5-F1
#
_entry.id   AF-A0A516GKD5-F1
#
_cell.length_a   1.000
_cell.length_b   1.000
_cell.length_c   1.000
_cell.angle_alpha   90.00
_cell.angle_beta   90.00
_cell.angle_gamma   90.00
#
_symmetry.space_group_name_H-M   'P 1'
#
loop_
_entity.id
_entity.type
_entity.pdbx_description
1 polymer ?
#
loop_
_entity_poly.entity_id
_entity_poly.type
_entity_poly.pdbx_seq_one_letter_code
_entity_poly.pdbx_strand_id
1 'polypeptide(L)'
;MIDKKCQVFTPIDIVNKMLDEVGYTKNLYGKKFLENSCGDGRILCEAIKRYIHDCKSFNMNDNVIISGIESDFKGVEYNFDNYKKCVDSITSLLHSYGYYNVNLNIVNSDFWT
;
A
#
# COMPACT_ATOMS: atom_id res chain seq x y z
N MET A 1 29.99 17.66 6.58
CA MET A 1 29.57 16.44 5.86
C MET A 1 28.36 15.87 6.57
N ILE A 2 27.20 15.93 5.93
CA ILE A 2 26.00 15.20 6.35
C ILE A 2 25.49 14.59 5.05
N ASP A 3 25.72 13.29 4.86
CA ASP A 3 25.29 12.57 3.66
C ASP A 3 23.75 12.55 3.62
N LYS A 4 23.20 13.36 2.73
CA LYS A 4 21.77 13.49 2.48
C LYS A 4 21.30 12.18 1.81
N LYS A 5 20.59 11.35 2.59
CA LYS A 5 19.64 10.28 2.18
C LYS A 5 19.83 9.76 0.74
N CYS A 6 20.61 8.69 0.56
CA CYS A 6 20.46 7.81 -0.61
C CYS A 6 19.21 6.93 -0.41
N GLN A 7 18.02 7.55 -0.44
CA GLN A 7 16.77 6.80 -0.55
C GLN A 7 16.67 6.34 -2.01
N VAL A 8 17.11 5.11 -2.27
CA VAL A 8 16.94 4.48 -3.59
C VAL A 8 15.49 4.06 -3.69
N PHE A 9 14.74 4.80 -4.49
CA PHE A 9 13.36 4.48 -4.77
C PHE A 9 13.29 3.24 -5.66
N THR A 10 12.54 2.21 -5.23
CA THR A 10 12.28 1.04 -6.08
C THR A 10 11.50 1.49 -7.31
N PRO A 11 12.02 1.24 -8.53
CA PRO A 11 11.28 1.49 -9.76
C PRO A 11 9.95 0.71 -9.80
N ILE A 12 8.91 1.29 -10.39
CA ILE A 12 7.55 0.71 -10.38
C ILE A 12 7.50 -0.65 -11.09
N ASP A 13 8.32 -0.84 -12.13
CA ASP A 13 8.50 -2.10 -12.85
C ASP A 13 9.06 -3.20 -11.93
N ILE A 14 10.01 -2.85 -11.05
CA ILE A 14 10.55 -3.79 -10.07
C ILE A 14 9.50 -4.14 -9.02
N VAL A 15 8.73 -3.17 -8.52
CA VAL A 15 7.62 -3.44 -7.58
C VAL A 15 6.59 -4.38 -8.20
N ASN A 16 6.18 -4.12 -9.44
CA ASN A 16 5.20 -4.96 -10.13
C ASN A 16 5.73 -6.38 -10.36
N LYS A 17 7.01 -6.52 -10.73
CA LYS A 17 7.66 -7.81 -10.85
C LYS A 17 7.69 -8.57 -9.52
N MET A 18 8.02 -7.89 -8.41
CA MET A 18 8.00 -8.51 -7.09
C MET A 18 6.60 -9.03 -6.72
N LEU A 19 5.55 -8.24 -6.98
CA LEU A 19 4.16 -8.66 -6.74
C LEU A 19 3.76 -9.87 -7.60
N ASP A 20 4.26 -9.94 -8.84
CA ASP A 20 4.05 -11.11 -9.71
C ASP A 20 4.77 -12.35 -9.19
N GLU A 21 6.04 -12.20 -8.77
CA GLU A 21 6.87 -13.29 -8.25
C GLU A 21 6.32 -13.92 -6.97
N VAL A 22 5.71 -13.11 -6.08
CA VAL A 22 5.03 -13.62 -4.87
C VAL A 22 3.59 -14.09 -5.13
N GLY A 23 3.12 -14.07 -6.38
CA GLY A 23 1.80 -14.56 -6.76
C GLY A 23 0.62 -13.64 -6.40
N TYR A 24 0.88 -12.37 -6.07
CA TYR A 24 -0.13 -11.36 -5.79
C TYR A 24 -0.70 -10.80 -7.11
N THR A 25 -1.36 -11.66 -7.89
CA THR A 25 -1.76 -11.38 -9.29
C THR A 25 -3.26 -11.32 -9.52
N LYS A 26 -4.06 -12.17 -8.86
CA LYS A 26 -5.52 -12.27 -9.05
C LYS A 26 -6.25 -12.78 -7.81
N ASN A 27 -7.57 -12.60 -7.77
CA ASN A 27 -8.45 -12.99 -6.67
C ASN A 27 -7.92 -12.44 -5.34
N LEU A 28 -7.75 -11.11 -5.29
CA LEU A 28 -6.99 -10.42 -4.25
C LEU A 28 -7.86 -10.03 -3.05
N TYR A 29 -9.18 -9.87 -3.25
CA TYR A 29 -10.11 -9.59 -2.16
C TYR A 29 -9.96 -10.58 -1.00
N GLY A 30 -9.80 -10.07 0.22
CA GLY A 30 -9.60 -10.86 1.44
C GLY A 30 -8.16 -11.35 1.67
N LYS A 31 -7.23 -11.15 0.72
CA LYS A 31 -5.82 -11.54 0.91
C LYS A 31 -5.10 -10.49 1.76
N LYS A 32 -4.62 -10.92 2.93
CA LYS A 32 -3.85 -10.06 3.82
C LYS A 32 -2.49 -9.70 3.20
N PHE A 33 -2.17 -8.42 3.23
CA PHE A 33 -0.93 -7.83 2.76
C PHE A 33 -0.28 -7.06 3.90
N LEU A 34 0.91 -7.49 4.32
CA LEU A 34 1.69 -6.82 5.34
C LEU A 34 2.98 -6.32 4.72
N GLU A 35 3.24 -5.02 4.89
CA GLU A 35 4.54 -4.42 4.65
C GLU A 35 5.11 -3.98 6.01
N ASN A 36 6.24 -4.58 6.42
CA ASN A 36 6.85 -4.40 7.74
C ASN A 36 7.82 -3.20 7.87
N SER A 37 8.12 -2.50 6.78
CA SER A 37 8.99 -1.32 6.68
C SER A 37 8.62 -0.51 5.42
N CYS A 38 7.44 0.13 5.45
CA CYS A 38 6.77 0.54 4.21
C CYS A 38 7.38 1.77 3.52
N GLY A 39 8.33 2.48 4.15
CA GLY A 39 9.04 3.60 3.55
C GLY A 39 8.09 4.71 3.11
N ASP A 40 8.20 5.15 1.85
CA ASP A 40 7.27 6.11 1.24
C ASP A 40 5.99 5.46 0.67
N GLY A 41 5.80 4.16 0.85
CA GLY A 41 4.56 3.45 0.51
C GLY A 41 4.47 2.88 -0.90
N ARG A 42 5.57 2.81 -1.68
CA ARG A 42 5.53 2.36 -3.10
C ARG A 42 4.93 0.97 -3.30
N ILE A 43 5.37 -0.02 -2.51
CA ILE A 43 4.85 -1.39 -2.61
C ILE A 43 3.37 -1.43 -2.26
N LEU A 44 2.97 -0.77 -1.16
CA LEU A 44 1.57 -0.68 -0.76
C LEU A 44 0.70 0.01 -1.81
N CYS A 45 1.17 1.11 -2.41
CA CYS A 45 0.44 1.81 -3.47
C CYS A 45 0.19 0.90 -4.68
N GLU A 46 1.20 0.21 -5.19
CA GLU A 46 1.04 -0.69 -6.34
C GLU A 46 0.20 -1.92 -5.98
N ALA A 47 0.33 -2.47 -4.77
CA ALA A 47 -0.49 -3.58 -4.29
C ALA A 47 -1.97 -3.18 -4.14
N ILE A 48 -2.27 -2.03 -3.54
CA ILE A 48 -3.64 -1.47 -3.41
C ILE A 48 -4.22 -1.19 -4.79
N LYS A 49 -3.45 -0.57 -5.70
CA LYS A 49 -3.88 -0.31 -7.07
C LYS A 49 -4.27 -1.60 -7.79
N ARG A 50 -3.44 -2.64 -7.67
CA ARG A 50 -3.70 -3.97 -8.24
C ARG A 50 -4.92 -4.63 -7.62
N TYR A 51 -5.09 -4.53 -6.30
CA TYR A 51 -6.27 -5.01 -5.57
C TYR A 51 -7.56 -4.35 -6.05
N ILE A 52 -7.58 -3.02 -6.17
CA ILE A 52 -8.75 -2.27 -6.68
C ILE A 52 -9.12 -2.75 -8.09
N HIS A 53 -8.13 -2.88 -8.98
CA HIS A 53 -8.37 -3.35 -10.34
C HIS A 53 -8.91 -4.78 -10.40
N ASP A 54 -8.34 -5.70 -9.61
CA ASP A 54 -8.82 -7.08 -9.51
C ASP A 54 -10.27 -7.12 -8.99
N CYS A 55 -10.57 -6.44 -7.89
CA CYS A 55 -11.93 -6.38 -7.33
C CYS A 55 -12.95 -5.76 -8.31
N LYS A 56 -12.56 -4.69 -9.02
CA LYS A 56 -13.42 -4.07 -10.06
C LYS A 56 -13.66 -5.00 -11.24
N SER A 57 -12.72 -5.88 -11.59
CA SER A 57 -12.91 -6.90 -12.63
C SER A 57 -13.97 -7.95 -12.27
N PHE A 58 -14.29 -8.09 -10.97
CA PHE A 58 -15.38 -8.90 -10.44
C PHE A 58 -16.67 -8.10 -10.14
N ASN A 59 -16.78 -6.87 -10.65
CA ASN A 59 -17.92 -5.97 -10.40
C ASN A 59 -18.23 -5.75 -8.91
N MET A 60 -17.22 -5.80 -8.03
CA MET A 60 -17.41 -5.52 -6.61
C MET A 60 -17.81 -4.06 -6.38
N ASN A 61 -18.69 -3.84 -5.41
CA ASN A 61 -19.12 -2.51 -5.02
C ASN A 61 -17.97 -1.75 -4.35
N ASP A 62 -17.86 -0.43 -4.59
CA ASP A 62 -16.80 0.40 -4.03
C ASP A 62 -16.73 0.34 -2.49
N ASN A 63 -17.86 0.25 -1.79
CA ASN A 63 -17.87 0.12 -0.32
C ASN A 63 -17.22 -1.20 0.13
N VAL A 64 -17.42 -2.28 -0.63
CA VAL A 64 -16.79 -3.59 -0.36
C VAL A 64 -15.29 -3.49 -0.58
N ILE A 65 -14.86 -2.81 -1.66
CA ILE A 65 -13.43 -2.60 -1.96
C ILE A 65 -12.78 -1.76 -0.85
N ILE A 66 -13.44 -0.68 -0.40
CA ILE A 66 -12.97 0.17 0.70
C ILE A 66 -12.79 -0.65 1.98
N SER A 67 -13.81 -1.40 2.41
CA SER A 67 -13.71 -2.26 3.59
C SER A 67 -12.62 -3.35 3.45
N GLY A 68 -12.42 -3.83 2.23
CA GLY A 68 -11.29 -4.71 1.89
C GLY A 68 -9.96 -4.03 2.13
N ILE A 69 -9.75 -2.82 1.62
CA ILE A 69 -8.50 -2.06 1.80
C ILE A 69 -8.22 -1.80 3.29
N GLU A 70 -9.22 -1.40 4.06
CA GLU A 70 -9.11 -1.13 5.50
C GLU A 70 -8.71 -2.37 6.31
N SER A 71 -9.17 -3.54 5.89
CA SER A 71 -9.00 -4.79 6.65
C SER A 71 -7.88 -5.70 6.13
N ASP A 72 -7.52 -5.61 4.85
CA ASP A 72 -6.57 -6.50 4.19
C ASP A 72 -5.16 -5.95 4.15
N PHE A 73 -4.97 -4.63 4.18
CA PHE A 73 -3.66 -4.01 4.11
C PHE A 73 -3.19 -3.56 5.49
N LYS A 74 -1.94 -3.88 5.82
CA LYS A 74 -1.24 -3.36 6.99
C LYS A 74 0.16 -2.88 6.60
N GLY A 75 0.54 -1.71 7.08
CA GLY A 75 1.88 -1.15 6.92
C GLY A 75 2.48 -0.77 8.28
N VAL A 76 3.78 -0.98 8.44
CA VAL A 76 4.53 -0.54 9.61
C VAL A 76 5.73 0.27 9.13
N GLU A 77 5.93 1.46 9.70
CA GLU A 77 7.12 2.27 9.41
C GLU A 77 7.59 2.99 10.66
N TYR A 78 8.86 2.79 11.02
CA TYR A 78 9.45 3.38 12.21
C TYR A 78 9.71 4.87 12.05
N ASN A 79 10.19 5.31 10.88
CA ASN A 79 10.51 6.71 10.65
C ASN A 79 9.24 7.53 10.37
N PHE A 80 8.95 8.49 11.25
CA PHE A 80 7.74 9.30 11.17
C PHE A 80 7.58 10.06 9.83
N ASP A 81 8.65 10.59 9.24
CA ASP A 81 8.58 11.30 7.96
C ASP A 81 8.19 10.36 6.81
N ASN A 82 8.74 9.14 6.81
CA ASN A 82 8.39 8.11 5.84
C ASN A 82 6.96 7.63 6.05
N TYR A 83 6.57 7.35 7.30
CA TYR A 83 5.20 7.01 7.66
C TYR A 83 4.20 8.02 7.11
N LYS A 84 4.45 9.32 7.33
CA LYS A 84 3.57 10.39 6.82
C LYS A 84 3.50 10.38 5.31
N LYS A 85 4.64 10.26 4.61
CA LYS A 85 4.68 10.15 3.15
C LYS A 85 3.94 8.92 2.63
N CYS A 86 4.04 7.79 3.32
CA CYS A 86 3.31 6.57 2.97
C CYS A 86 1.80 6.80 3.07
N VAL A 87 1.32 7.35 4.18
CA VAL A 87 -0.10 7.68 4.35
C VAL A 87 -0.56 8.66 3.27
N ASP A 88 0.16 9.77 3.05
CA ASP A 88 -0.18 10.77 2.04
C ASP A 88 -0.21 10.19 0.61
N SER A 89 0.72 9.29 0.29
CA SER A 89 0.79 8.62 -1.02
C SER A 89 -0.39 7.68 -1.24
N ILE A 90 -0.73 6.86 -0.24
CA ILE A 90 -1.87 5.96 -0.31
C ILE A 90 -3.18 6.75 -0.38
N THR A 91 -3.35 7.78 0.45
CA THR A 91 -4.54 8.64 0.42
C THR A 91 -4.70 9.32 -0.94
N SER A 92 -3.63 9.84 -1.53
CA SER A 92 -3.66 10.45 -2.86
C SER A 92 -4.05 9.44 -3.95
N LEU A 93 -3.52 8.22 -3.87
CA LEU A 93 -3.91 7.11 -4.75
C LEU A 93 -5.42 6.82 -4.61
N LEU A 94 -5.92 6.65 -3.39
CA LEU A 94 -7.33 6.34 -3.12
C LEU A 94 -8.27 7.45 -3.59
N HIS A 95 -7.89 8.72 -3.40
CA HIS A 95 -8.63 9.86 -3.93
C HIS A 95 -8.74 9.83 -5.46
N SER A 96 -7.70 9.35 -6.16
CA SER A 96 -7.75 9.19 -7.62
C SER A 96 -8.79 8.15 -8.09
N TYR A 97 -9.21 7.25 -7.20
CA TYR A 97 -10.32 6.30 -7.43
C TYR A 97 -11.66 6.79 -6.86
N GLY A 98 -11.71 7.97 -6.25
CA GLY A 98 -12.91 8.53 -5.60
C GLY A 98 -13.15 8.03 -4.17
N TYR A 99 -12.15 7.44 -3.52
CA TYR A 99 -12.28 6.88 -2.17
C TYR A 99 -11.68 7.85 -1.13
N TYR A 100 -12.53 8.61 -0.44
CA TYR A 100 -12.09 9.74 0.41
C TYR A 100 -12.03 9.47 1.92
N ASN A 101 -12.74 8.45 2.42
CA ASN A 101 -12.88 8.15 3.84
C ASN A 101 -12.45 6.71 4.15
N VAL A 102 -11.19 6.38 3.85
CA VAL A 102 -10.65 5.03 4.04
C VAL A 102 -9.78 5.02 5.30
N ASN A 103 -10.09 4.14 6.25
CA ASN A 103 -9.32 3.95 7.47
C ASN A 103 -8.08 3.09 7.20
N LEU A 104 -6.98 3.75 6.84
CA LEU A 104 -5.71 3.08 6.56
C LEU A 104 -5.09 2.49 7.83
N ASN A 105 -4.77 1.19 7.80
CA ASN A 105 -4.05 0.49 8.86
C ASN A 105 -2.54 0.57 8.66
N ILE A 106 -2.01 1.80 8.65
CA ILE A 106 -0.56 2.08 8.63
C ILE A 106 -0.19 2.60 10.00
N VAL A 107 0.83 2.00 10.63
CA VAL A 107 1.25 2.37 11.99
C VAL A 107 2.67 2.92 12.00
N ASN A 108 2.88 4.01 12.72
CA ASN A 108 4.21 4.48 13.05
C ASN A 108 4.69 3.77 14.33
N SER A 109 5.34 2.63 14.15
CA SER A 109 5.86 1.82 15.24
C SER A 109 7.18 1.20 14.84
N ASP A 110 7.98 0.83 15.84
CA ASP A 110 8.97 -0.21 15.63
C ASP A 110 8.21 -1.53 15.44
N PHE A 111 8.56 -2.33 14.43
CA PHE A 111 7.91 -3.61 14.17
C PHE A 111 8.10 -4.60 15.34
N TRP A 112 9.13 -4.38 16.16
CA TRP A 112 9.54 -5.26 17.26
C TRP A 112 9.06 -4.84 18.66
N THR A 113 8.32 -3.73 18.78
CA THR A 113 7.83 -3.20 20.09
C THR A 113 6.36 -2.83 20.02
#